data_AF-A0A1G9LK62-F1
#
_entry.id   AF-A0A1G9LK62-F1
#
_cell.length_a   1.000
_cell.length_b   1.000
_cell.length_c   1.000
_cell.angle_alpha   90.00
_cell.angle_beta   90.00
_cell.angle_gamma   90.00
#
_symmetry.space_group_name_H-M   'P 1'
#
loop_
_entity.id
_entity.type
_entity.pdbx_description
1 polymer ?
#
loop_
_entity_poly.entity_id
_entity_poly.type
_entity_poly.pdbx_seq_one_letter_code
_entity_poly.pdbx_strand_id
1 'polypeptide(L)'
;MRLGGQVIADTTDAVRVLETSHPPVYYLPLDSFPAGVLVPVEGTSFCEFKGEAHYFDVVAGGVVVTRGGWTYPKPAGGWGFESLSTRVALYPRHMDSCEVNGEQVTFQDGDFYGGWITPQIVGPFKGGPVTAGW
;
A
#
# COMPACT_ATOMS: atom_id res chain seq x y z
N MET A 1 3.15 8.87 -7.21
CA MET A 1 4.06 8.46 -6.10
C MET A 1 5.50 8.69 -6.50
N ARG A 2 6.35 9.05 -5.53
CA ARG A 2 7.79 9.28 -5.74
C ARG A 2 8.66 8.51 -4.76
N LEU A 3 9.83 8.09 -5.23
CA LEU A 3 10.90 7.49 -4.44
C LEU A 3 12.25 7.76 -5.11
N GLY A 4 13.30 8.05 -4.33
CA GLY A 4 14.64 8.32 -4.86
C GLY A 4 14.64 9.52 -5.83
N GLY A 5 13.77 10.49 -5.61
CA GLY A 5 13.60 11.65 -6.50
C GLY A 5 12.94 11.35 -7.84
N GLN A 6 12.43 10.13 -8.08
CA GLN A 6 11.79 9.71 -9.33
C GLN A 6 10.29 9.46 -9.15
N VAL A 7 9.48 9.63 -10.20
CA VAL A 7 8.10 9.16 -10.21
C VAL A 7 8.10 7.65 -10.42
N ILE A 8 7.58 6.90 -9.46
CA ILE A 8 7.56 5.43 -9.49
C ILE A 8 6.20 4.84 -9.88
N ALA A 9 5.14 5.66 -9.82
CA ALA A 9 3.82 5.33 -10.35
C ALA A 9 3.00 6.62 -10.47
N ASP A 10 2.22 6.72 -11.53
CA ASP A 10 1.23 7.77 -11.78
C ASP A 10 0.06 7.14 -12.55
N THR A 11 -1.11 7.09 -11.95
CA THR A 11 -2.27 6.39 -12.50
C THR A 11 -3.58 6.93 -11.95
N THR A 12 -4.64 6.85 -12.76
CA THR A 12 -6.03 7.09 -12.35
C THR A 12 -6.80 5.79 -12.13
N ASP A 13 -6.20 4.63 -12.46
CA ASP A 13 -6.77 3.32 -12.18
C ASP A 13 -6.27 2.84 -10.82
N ALA A 14 -7.01 3.13 -9.74
CA ALA A 14 -6.71 2.64 -8.41
C ALA A 14 -7.96 2.04 -7.76
N VAL A 15 -7.75 0.97 -6.99
CA VAL A 15 -8.79 0.40 -6.12
C VAL A 15 -8.56 0.94 -4.71
N ARG A 16 -9.56 1.65 -4.17
CA ARG A 16 -9.57 2.12 -2.78
C ARG A 16 -10.23 1.08 -1.89
N VAL A 17 -9.45 0.42 -1.05
CA VAL A 17 -9.94 -0.53 -0.05
C VAL A 17 -10.23 0.20 1.26
N LEU A 18 -11.41 -0.06 1.82
CA LEU A 18 -11.86 0.51 3.08
C LEU A 18 -12.01 -0.62 4.10
N GLU A 19 -11.34 -0.49 5.24
CA GLU A 19 -11.37 -1.47 6.32
C GLU A 19 -11.73 -0.79 7.63
N THR A 20 -12.51 -1.47 8.47
CA THR A 20 -12.91 -0.95 9.77
C THR A 20 -11.69 -0.52 10.58
N SER A 21 -11.72 0.68 11.17
CA SER A 21 -10.65 1.23 12.02
C SER A 21 -9.33 1.61 11.32
N HIS A 22 -9.25 1.55 9.99
CA HIS A 22 -8.06 1.92 9.21
C HIS A 22 -8.38 3.03 8.21
N PRO A 23 -7.43 3.94 7.90
CA PRO A 23 -7.50 4.76 6.72
C PRO A 23 -7.56 3.87 5.46
N PRO A 24 -8.05 4.40 4.33
CA PRO A 24 -8.05 3.67 3.07
C PRO A 24 -6.65 3.19 2.67
N VAL A 25 -6.58 2.04 2.01
CA VAL A 25 -5.39 1.61 1.27
C VAL A 25 -5.69 1.67 -0.22
N TYR A 26 -4.76 2.22 -0.99
CA TYR A 26 -4.88 2.31 -2.44
C TYR A 26 -4.02 1.24 -3.11
N TYR A 27 -4.67 0.43 -3.95
CA TYR A 27 -4.04 -0.62 -4.74
C TYR A 27 -3.98 -0.21 -6.20
N LEU A 28 -2.76 -0.13 -6.72
CA LEU A 28 -2.45 0.30 -8.07
C LEU A 28 -2.12 -0.92 -8.94
N PRO A 29 -2.46 -0.92 -10.24
CA PRO A 29 -2.04 -1.95 -11.18
C PRO A 29 -0.51 -2.11 -11.17
N LEU A 30 -0.04 -3.36 -11.22
CA LEU A 30 1.39 -3.65 -11.28
C LEU A 30 2.08 -3.01 -12.49
N ASP A 31 1.36 -2.88 -13.62
CA ASP A 31 1.86 -2.26 -14.86
C ASP A 31 1.91 -0.72 -14.81
N SER A 32 1.35 -0.09 -13.77
CA SER A 32 1.52 1.35 -13.52
C SER A 32 2.90 1.71 -12.97
N PHE A 33 3.74 0.70 -12.68
CA PHE A 33 5.11 0.88 -12.19
C PHE A 33 6.11 0.62 -13.32
N PRO A 34 7.13 1.48 -13.51
CA PRO A 34 8.23 1.20 -14.41
C PRO A 34 8.93 -0.13 -14.08
N ALA A 35 9.47 -0.79 -15.12
CA ALA A 35 10.20 -2.04 -14.95
C ALA A 35 11.37 -1.90 -13.96
N GLY A 36 11.51 -2.85 -13.05
CA GLY A 36 12.56 -2.87 -12.03
C GLY A 36 12.23 -2.09 -10.76
N VAL A 37 11.12 -1.33 -10.72
CA VAL A 37 10.70 -0.63 -9.50
C VAL A 37 10.19 -1.59 -8.43
N LEU A 38 9.40 -2.59 -8.84
CA LEU A 38 8.88 -3.62 -7.94
C LEU A 38 9.72 -4.89 -8.09
N VAL A 39 10.44 -5.26 -7.04
CA VAL A 39 11.29 -6.46 -7.02
C VAL A 39 10.67 -7.47 -6.05
N PRO A 40 10.17 -8.63 -6.51
CA PRO A 40 9.58 -9.63 -5.64
C PRO A 40 10.60 -10.13 -4.61
N VAL A 41 10.18 -10.30 -3.36
CA VAL A 41 11.03 -10.83 -2.29
C VAL A 41 10.35 -11.98 -1.55
N GLU A 42 11.15 -12.79 -0.87
CA GLU A 42 10.66 -13.88 -0.05
C GLU A 42 9.93 -13.38 1.21
N GLY A 43 9.06 -14.25 1.72
CA GLY A 43 8.22 -14.01 2.88
C GLY A 43 6.81 -13.59 2.49
N THR A 44 5.86 -14.03 3.30
CA THR A 44 4.44 -13.76 3.13
C THR A 44 3.82 -13.46 4.48
N SER A 45 2.65 -12.83 4.46
CA SER A 45 1.77 -12.73 5.64
C SER A 45 0.37 -13.14 5.24
N PHE A 46 -0.47 -13.45 6.23
CA PHE A 46 -1.83 -13.90 5.98
C PHE A 46 -2.83 -12.91 6.56
N CYS A 47 -3.79 -12.50 5.74
CA CYS A 47 -4.98 -11.78 6.15
C CYS A 47 -6.18 -12.71 5.99
N GLU A 48 -6.97 -12.86 7.05
CA GLU A 48 -8.16 -13.71 7.07
C GLU A 48 -9.22 -13.33 6.04
N PHE A 49 -9.23 -12.08 5.59
CA PHE A 49 -10.17 -11.56 4.60
C PHE A 49 -9.62 -11.54 3.17
N LYS A 50 -8.32 -11.33 3.00
CA LYS A 50 -7.69 -11.11 1.68
C LYS A 50 -6.84 -12.27 1.21
N GLY A 51 -6.45 -13.18 2.09
CA GLY A 51 -5.56 -14.30 1.77
C GLY A 51 -4.09 -13.97 2.01
N GLU A 52 -3.22 -14.61 1.24
CA GLU A 52 -1.76 -14.51 1.38
C GLU A 52 -1.23 -13.25 0.69
N ALA A 53 -0.58 -12.38 1.47
CA ALA A 53 0.13 -11.22 0.97
C ALA A 53 1.57 -11.60 0.60
N HIS A 54 2.01 -11.17 -0.58
CA HIS A 54 3.39 -11.26 -1.03
C HIS A 54 4.00 -9.87 -1.08
N TYR A 55 5.31 -9.78 -0.87
CA TYR A 55 6.01 -8.50 -0.73
C TYR A 55 6.90 -8.18 -1.93
N PHE A 56 7.10 -6.88 -2.12
CA PHE A 56 8.10 -6.32 -3.02
C PHE A 56 9.03 -5.40 -2.26
N ASP A 57 10.31 -5.45 -2.60
CA ASP A 57 11.19 -4.31 -2.43
C ASP A 57 10.83 -3.25 -3.49
N VAL A 58 10.85 -1.98 -3.09
CA VAL A 58 10.59 -0.85 -3.99
C VAL A 58 11.91 -0.13 -4.27
N VAL A 59 12.30 -0.06 -5.53
CA VAL A 59 13.61 0.42 -5.96
C VAL A 59 13.46 1.59 -6.92
N ALA A 60 14.11 2.73 -6.62
CA ALA A 60 14.17 3.86 -7.54
C ALA A 60 15.30 4.83 -7.16
N GLY A 61 15.94 5.46 -8.15
CA GLY A 61 16.94 6.51 -7.90
C GLY A 61 18.11 6.10 -6.97
N GLY A 62 18.48 4.82 -6.94
CA GLY A 62 19.51 4.29 -6.02
C GLY A 62 19.04 4.02 -4.59
N VAL A 63 17.75 4.24 -4.30
CA VAL A 63 17.10 3.89 -3.03
C VAL A 63 16.45 2.52 -3.15
N VAL A 64 16.54 1.73 -2.07
CA VAL A 64 15.82 0.46 -1.91
C VAL A 64 15.01 0.54 -0.62
N VAL A 65 13.70 0.34 -0.74
CA VAL A 65 12.79 0.19 0.39
C VAL A 65 12.44 -1.28 0.51
N THR A 66 13.04 -1.94 1.51
CA THR A 66 12.79 -3.36 1.77
C THR A 66 11.34 -3.59 2.18
N ARG A 67 10.66 -4.54 1.53
CA ARG A 67 9.24 -4.85 1.74
C ARG A 67 8.33 -3.61 1.73
N GLY A 68 8.67 -2.63 0.89
CA GLY A 68 7.94 -1.36 0.78
C GLY A 68 6.57 -1.48 0.10
N GLY A 69 6.28 -2.61 -0.55
CA GLY A 69 4.99 -2.89 -1.16
C GLY A 69 4.49 -4.31 -0.92
N TRP A 70 3.18 -4.50 -1.03
CA TRP A 70 2.54 -5.82 -0.93
C TRP A 70 1.42 -6.00 -1.95
N THR A 71 1.16 -7.26 -2.31
CA THR A 71 0.10 -7.67 -3.24
C THR A 71 -0.59 -8.94 -2.73
N TYR A 72 -1.82 -9.17 -3.18
CA TYR A 72 -2.57 -10.40 -2.95
C TYR A 72 -2.76 -11.10 -4.29
N PRO A 73 -1.80 -11.90 -4.79
CA PRO A 73 -1.87 -12.48 -6.14
C PRO A 73 -2.98 -13.54 -6.26
N LYS A 74 -3.41 -14.10 -5.12
CA LYS A 74 -4.53 -15.04 -5.01
C LYS A 74 -5.44 -14.59 -3.86
N PRO A 75 -6.27 -13.54 -4.07
CA PRO A 75 -7.16 -13.06 -3.04
C PRO A 75 -8.10 -14.17 -2.55
N ALA A 76 -8.44 -14.18 -1.27
CA ALA A 76 -9.46 -15.07 -0.74
C ALA A 76 -10.82 -14.77 -1.41
N GLY A 77 -11.51 -15.81 -1.86
CA GLY A 77 -12.81 -15.67 -2.50
C GLY A 77 -13.92 -15.34 -1.51
N GLY A 78 -14.96 -14.63 -1.99
CA GLY A 78 -16.18 -14.37 -1.22
C GLY A 78 -16.17 -13.10 -0.38
N TRP A 79 -15.06 -12.36 -0.38
CA TRP A 79 -14.90 -11.08 0.34
C TRP A 79 -14.82 -9.85 -0.58
N GLY A 80 -14.87 -10.03 -1.91
CA GLY A 80 -14.91 -8.93 -2.88
C GLY A 80 -13.54 -8.30 -3.20
N PHE A 81 -12.44 -9.01 -2.91
CA PHE A 81 -11.07 -8.54 -3.13
C PHE A 81 -10.40 -9.12 -4.39
N GLU A 82 -11.16 -9.76 -5.28
CA GLU A 82 -10.64 -10.43 -6.47
C GLU A 82 -9.88 -9.47 -7.42
N SER A 83 -10.27 -8.19 -7.43
CA SER A 83 -9.62 -7.13 -8.21
C SER A 83 -8.20 -6.79 -7.74
N LEU A 84 -7.78 -7.26 -6.55
CA LEU A 84 -6.44 -7.02 -6.01
C LEU A 84 -5.38 -7.97 -6.59
N SER A 85 -5.78 -9.03 -7.31
CA SER A 85 -4.89 -10.08 -7.85
C SER A 85 -3.77 -9.57 -8.76
N THR A 86 -3.95 -8.40 -9.39
CA THR A 86 -2.97 -7.77 -10.29
C THR A 86 -2.52 -6.41 -9.80
N ARG A 87 -2.67 -6.13 -8.50
CA ARG A 87 -2.44 -4.81 -7.92
C ARG A 87 -1.52 -4.88 -6.71
N VAL A 88 -0.85 -3.77 -6.44
CA VAL A 88 0.08 -3.59 -5.34
C VAL A 88 -0.28 -2.33 -4.55
N ALA A 89 -0.13 -2.39 -3.24
CA ALA A 89 -0.16 -1.23 -2.37
C ALA A 89 1.26 -0.97 -1.82
N LEU A 90 1.59 0.30 -1.57
CA LEU A 90 2.85 0.70 -0.95
C LEU A 90 2.61 1.33 0.41
N TYR A 91 3.60 1.22 1.30
CA TYR A 91 3.63 1.91 2.60
C TYR A 91 4.02 3.39 2.40
N PRO A 92 3.10 4.37 2.58
CA PRO A 92 3.41 5.78 2.30
C PRO A 92 4.55 6.33 3.17
N ARG A 93 4.71 5.78 4.38
CA ARG A 93 5.77 6.13 5.34
C ARG A 93 7.19 6.00 4.77
N HIS A 94 7.40 5.14 3.78
CA HIS A 94 8.71 4.85 3.22
C HIS A 94 8.93 5.45 1.82
N MET A 95 7.96 6.22 1.31
CA MET A 95 8.05 6.88 0.02
C MET A 95 8.47 8.34 0.22
N ASP A 96 9.07 8.96 -0.81
CA ASP A 96 9.35 10.41 -0.77
C ASP A 96 8.04 11.20 -0.71
N SER A 97 7.07 10.80 -1.54
CA SER A 97 5.71 11.33 -1.49
C SER A 97 4.69 10.39 -2.14
N CYS A 98 3.49 10.37 -1.57
CA CYS A 98 2.28 9.83 -2.17
C CYS A 98 1.23 10.93 -2.27
N GLU A 99 0.46 10.92 -3.36
CA GLU A 99 -0.62 11.88 -3.57
C GLU A 99 -1.85 11.14 -4.08
N VAL A 100 -3.04 11.61 -3.69
CA VAL A 100 -4.33 11.16 -4.21
C VAL A 100 -5.07 12.40 -4.70
N ASN A 101 -5.36 12.47 -6.01
CA ASN A 101 -6.00 13.63 -6.63
C ASN A 101 -5.30 14.98 -6.31
N GLY A 102 -3.96 14.97 -6.23
CA GLY A 102 -3.15 16.13 -5.87
C GLY A 102 -3.13 16.48 -4.37
N GLU A 103 -3.83 15.72 -3.53
CA GLU A 103 -3.72 15.84 -2.07
C GLU A 103 -2.55 15.00 -1.56
N GLN A 104 -1.63 15.64 -0.83
CA GLN A 104 -0.52 14.97 -0.17
C GLN A 104 -1.04 13.97 0.87
N VAL A 105 -0.56 12.74 0.77
CA VAL A 105 -0.86 11.63 1.69
C VAL A 105 0.10 11.67 2.86
N THR A 106 -0.43 11.56 4.08
CA THR A 106 0.30 11.15 5.28
C THR A 106 0.05 9.67 5.57
N PHE A 107 0.81 9.08 6.48
CA PHE A 107 0.76 7.64 6.76
C PHE A 107 0.03 7.34 8.07
N GLN A 108 -0.65 6.20 8.10
CA GLN A 108 -1.12 5.58 9.33
C GLN A 108 0.07 5.22 10.24
N ASP A 109 -0.07 5.46 11.55
CA ASP A 109 0.95 5.06 12.52
C ASP A 109 1.14 3.54 12.59
N GLY A 110 2.35 3.13 12.97
CA GLY A 110 2.78 1.74 12.99
C GLY A 110 3.28 1.24 11.64
N ASP A 111 3.84 0.03 11.62
CA ASP A 111 4.56 -0.50 10.45
C ASP A 111 3.79 -1.62 9.71
N PHE A 112 2.55 -1.91 10.13
CA PHE A 112 1.79 -3.07 9.64
C PHE A 112 0.73 -2.73 8.58
N TYR A 113 -0.13 -1.73 8.85
CA TYR A 113 -1.37 -1.53 8.08
C TYR A 113 -1.23 -0.69 6.80
N GLY A 114 -0.28 0.25 6.76
CA GLY A 114 0.03 1.03 5.56
C GLY A 114 -1.11 1.92 5.04
N GLY A 115 -2.03 2.37 5.89
CA GLY A 115 -3.14 3.26 5.52
C GLY A 115 -2.68 4.63 5.01
N TRP A 116 -3.43 5.15 4.03
CA TRP A 116 -3.20 6.42 3.35
C TRP A 116 -4.18 7.47 3.88
N ILE A 117 -3.65 8.56 4.44
CA ILE A 117 -4.47 9.62 5.05
C ILE A 117 -4.32 10.88 4.20
N THR A 118 -5.41 11.33 3.57
CA THR A 118 -5.48 12.67 2.96
C THR A 118 -6.19 13.62 3.93
N PRO A 119 -6.18 14.95 3.69
CA PRO A 119 -6.87 15.92 4.56
C PRO A 119 -8.35 15.66 4.80
N GLN A 120 -9.02 14.91 3.91
CA GLN A 120 -10.44 14.55 4.05
C GLN A 120 -10.69 13.30 4.89
N ILE A 121 -9.64 12.54 5.23
CA ILE A 121 -9.75 11.32 6.02
C ILE A 121 -9.50 11.66 7.49
N VAL A 122 -10.56 11.59 8.29
CA VAL A 122 -10.52 11.93 9.72
C VAL A 122 -10.54 10.67 10.58
N GLY A 123 -9.66 10.61 11.57
CA GLY A 123 -9.53 9.50 12.51
C GLY A 123 -10.55 9.53 13.65
N PRO A 124 -10.32 8.72 14.70
CA PRO A 124 -9.07 8.04 15.01
C PRO A 124 -8.82 6.77 14.17
N PHE A 125 -7.55 6.35 14.12
CA PHE A 125 -7.12 5.17 13.37
C PHE A 125 -6.34 4.22 14.27
N LYS A 126 -6.42 2.92 13.97
CA LYS A 126 -5.56 1.89 14.56
C LYS A 126 -4.09 2.11 14.15
N GLY A 127 -3.15 1.56 14.91
CA GLY A 127 -1.72 1.49 14.56
C GLY A 127 -0.81 2.33 15.47
N GLY A 128 -1.33 3.41 16.04
CA GLY A 128 -0.64 4.18 17.08
C GLY A 128 -0.62 3.47 18.45
N PRO A 129 0.16 3.98 19.43
CA PRO A 129 0.14 3.50 20.80
C PRO A 129 -1.30 3.39 21.34
N VAL A 130 -1.56 2.45 22.26
CA VAL A 130 -2.88 2.17 22.88
C VAL A 130 -4.03 1.71 21.95
N THR A 131 -3.78 1.46 20.66
CA THR A 131 -4.83 0.97 19.71
C THR A 131 -4.77 -0.53 19.40
N ALA A 132 -3.92 -1.30 20.07
CA ALA A 132 -3.67 -2.70 19.75
C ALA A 132 -4.92 -3.63 19.87
N GLY A 133 -5.89 -3.26 20.70
CA GLY A 133 -7.13 -4.01 20.93
C GLY A 133 -8.35 -3.55 20.14
N TRP A 134 -8.18 -2.63 19.18
CA TRP A 134 -9.26 -2.13 18.32
C TRP A 134 -9.59 -3.11 17.20
#